data_AF-A0A7K3HE72-F1
#
_entry.id   AF-A0A7K3HE72-F1
#
_cell.length_a   1.000
_cell.length_b   1.000
_cell.length_c   1.000
_cell.angle_alpha   90.00
_cell.angle_beta   90.00
_cell.angle_gamma   90.00
#
_symmetry.space_group_name_H-M   'P 1'
#
loop_
_entity.id
_entity.type
_entity.pdbx_description
1 polymer ?
#
loop_
_entity_poly.entity_id
_entity_poly.type
_entity_poly.pdbx_seq_one_letter_code
_entity_poly.pdbx_strand_id
1 'polypeptide(L)' 'AYRSAGGPALPAGGDPWPYLDVPARALTVQSAAQALAKAAAGRRALDEPEEALVDACARMAGFPVEPPAGARASVVG' A
#
# COMPACT_ATOMS: atom_id res chain seq x y z
N ALA A 1 5.04 -22.75 -0.62
CA ALA A 1 4.30 -22.52 -1.88
C ALA A 1 5.19 -21.87 -2.95
N TYR A 2 5.52 -20.57 -2.89
CA TYR A 2 6.32 -19.91 -3.94
C TYR A 2 7.76 -20.46 -4.06
N ARG A 3 8.54 -20.47 -2.98
CA ARG A 3 9.90 -21.04 -2.97
C ARG A 3 9.92 -22.55 -3.23
N SER A 4 8.98 -23.28 -2.63
CA SER A 4 8.84 -24.74 -2.83
C SER A 4 8.48 -25.10 -4.28
N ALA A 5 7.97 -24.14 -5.06
CA ALA A 5 7.70 -24.30 -6.49
C ALA A 5 8.86 -23.81 -7.40
N GLY A 6 10.03 -23.48 -6.83
CA GLY A 6 11.21 -23.04 -7.60
C GLY A 6 11.19 -21.57 -8.04
N GLY A 7 10.39 -20.72 -7.39
CA GLY A 7 10.30 -19.29 -7.72
C GLY A 7 11.66 -18.57 -7.58
N PRO A 8 12.21 -17.97 -8.65
CA PRO A 8 13.58 -17.45 -8.65
C PRO A 8 13.74 -16.04 -8.06
N ALA A 9 12.64 -15.33 -7.77
CA ALA A 9 12.70 -13.93 -7.36
C ALA A 9 13.18 -13.72 -5.92
N LEU A 10 13.34 -14.79 -5.14
CA LEU A 10 13.80 -14.74 -3.76
C LEU A 10 15.04 -15.63 -3.59
N PRO A 11 15.99 -15.25 -2.71
CA PRO A 11 17.07 -16.14 -2.32
C PRO A 11 16.54 -17.45 -1.76
N ALA A 12 17.31 -18.52 -1.93
CA ALA A 12 16.96 -19.86 -1.45
C ALA A 12 16.82 -19.95 0.09
N GLY A 13 17.42 -19.00 0.83
CA GLY A 13 17.33 -18.92 2.28
C GLY A 13 17.41 -17.48 2.78
N GLY A 14 17.12 -17.29 4.07
CA GLY A 14 17.07 -15.98 4.70
C GLY A 14 15.70 -15.29 4.60
N ASP A 15 15.65 -14.10 5.20
CA ASP A 15 14.45 -13.27 5.25
C ASP A 15 14.09 -12.77 3.83
N PRO A 16 12.89 -13.09 3.31
CA PRO A 16 12.47 -12.57 2.00
C PRO A 16 12.10 -11.09 2.04
N TRP A 17 11.75 -10.52 3.20
CA TRP A 17 11.12 -9.21 3.28
C TRP A 17 11.93 -8.06 2.69
N PRO A 18 13.28 -8.00 2.85
CA PRO A 18 14.08 -6.97 2.19
C PRO A 18 13.98 -6.99 0.66
N TYR A 19 13.82 -8.17 0.06
CA TYR A 19 13.66 -8.33 -1.39
C TYR A 19 12.24 -8.03 -1.86
N LEU A 20 11.26 -8.19 -0.97
CA LEU A 20 9.85 -7.93 -1.25
C LEU A 20 9.44 -6.48 -0.99
N ASP A 21 10.20 -5.70 -0.23
CA ASP A 21 9.83 -4.31 0.10
C ASP A 21 9.66 -3.47 -1.17
N VAL A 22 10.67 -3.40 -2.04
CA VAL A 22 10.59 -2.63 -3.30
C VAL A 22 9.40 -3.05 -4.18
N PRO A 23 9.19 -4.33 -4.52
CA PRO A 23 8.05 -4.73 -5.34
C PRO A 23 6.70 -4.54 -4.63
N ALA A 24 6.63 -4.69 -3.30
CA ALA A 24 5.41 -4.41 -2.55
C ALA A 24 5.05 -2.92 -2.62
N ARG A 25 6.02 -2.03 -2.41
CA ARG A 25 5.84 -0.58 -2.55
C ARG A 25 5.40 -0.20 -3.96
N ALA A 26 6.01 -0.80 -4.98
CA ALA A 26 5.64 -0.59 -6.37
C ALA A 26 4.20 -1.02 -6.66
N LEU A 27 3.79 -2.21 -6.19
CA LEU A 27 2.42 -2.70 -6.33
C LEU A 27 1.40 -1.78 -5.64
N THR A 28 1.72 -1.26 -4.46
CA THR A 28 0.87 -0.29 -3.75
C THR A 28 0.68 0.99 -4.57
N VAL A 29 1.76 1.57 -5.09
CA VAL A 29 1.70 2.77 -5.94
C VAL A 29 0.90 2.50 -7.21
N GLN A 30 1.14 1.37 -7.88
CA GLN A 30 0.40 0.97 -9.07
C GLN A 30 -1.10 0.84 -8.76
N SER A 31 -1.45 0.20 -7.65
CA SER A 31 -2.84 -0.01 -7.25
C SER A 31 -3.54 1.31 -6.93
N ALA A 32 -2.87 2.23 -6.23
CA ALA A 32 -3.37 3.59 -5.98
C ALA A 32 -3.61 4.36 -7.29
N ALA A 33 -2.68 4.29 -8.25
CA ALA A 33 -2.84 4.93 -9.55
C ALA A 33 -4.03 4.36 -10.34
N GLN A 34 -4.22 3.03 -10.30
CA GLN A 34 -5.37 2.38 -10.94
C GLN A 34 -6.70 2.76 -10.27
N ALA A 35 -6.73 2.86 -8.94
CA ALA A 35 -7.90 3.32 -8.19
C ALA A 35 -8.30 4.74 -8.59
N LEU A 36 -7.34 5.68 -8.58
CA LEU A 36 -7.54 7.06 -9.01
C LEU A 36 -8.08 7.15 -10.44
N ALA A 37 -7.49 6.39 -11.38
CA ALA A 37 -7.94 6.36 -12.77
C ALA A 37 -9.39 5.86 -12.90
N LYS A 38 -9.76 4.80 -12.17
CA LYS A 38 -11.12 4.25 -12.16
C LYS A 38 -12.13 5.19 -11.53
N ALA A 39 -11.80 5.80 -10.39
CA ALA A 39 -12.65 6.76 -9.71
C ALA A 39 -12.89 8.02 -10.56
N ALA A 40 -11.84 8.53 -11.21
CA ALA A 40 -11.93 9.65 -12.14
C ALA A 40 -12.84 9.31 -13.34
N ALA A 41 -12.66 8.14 -13.96
CA ALA A 41 -13.52 7.68 -15.05
C ALA A 41 -15.00 7.55 -14.62
N GLY A 42 -15.23 7.08 -13.38
CA GLY A 42 -16.56 6.96 -12.78
C GLY A 42 -17.14 8.26 -12.21
N ARG A 43 -16.38 9.37 -12.20
CA ARG A 43 -16.72 10.63 -11.50
C ARG A 43 -17.23 10.39 -10.07
N ARG A 44 -16.54 9.53 -9.34
CA ARG A 44 -16.86 9.17 -7.95
C ARG A 44 -15.68 9.47 -7.04
N ALA A 45 -15.98 9.59 -5.75
CA ALA A 45 -14.94 9.54 -4.72
C ALA A 45 -14.29 8.14 -4.69
N LEU A 46 -13.11 8.07 -4.07
CA LEU A 46 -12.50 6.80 -3.71
C LEU A 46 -13.35 6.11 -2.64
N ASP A 47 -13.33 4.78 -2.64
CA ASP A 47 -13.82 4.01 -1.50
C ASP A 47 -12.70 3.83 -0.44
N GLU A 48 -13.06 3.32 0.73
CA GLU A 48 -12.11 3.19 1.85
C GLU A 48 -10.84 2.38 1.50
N PRO A 49 -10.92 1.23 0.80
CA PRO A 49 -9.71 0.53 0.35
C PRO A 49 -8.85 1.35 -0.61
N GLU A 50 -9.48 2.11 -1.51
CA GLU A 50 -8.78 2.97 -2.46
C GLU A 50 -8.10 4.17 -1.79
N GLU A 51 -8.75 4.79 -0.79
CA GLU A 51 -8.15 5.85 0.06
C GLU A 51 -6.95 5.31 0.84
N ALA A 52 -7.06 4.12 1.42
CA ALA A 52 -5.98 3.50 2.17
C ALA A 52 -4.71 3.26 1.32
N LEU A 53 -4.88 2.98 0.02
CA LEU A 53 -3.76 2.84 -0.93
C LEU A 53 -3.06 4.19 -1.17
N VAL A 54 -3.81 5.28 -1.29
CA VAL A 54 -3.25 6.64 -1.45
C VAL A 54 -2.53 7.07 -0.18
N ASP A 55 -3.13 6.83 0.99
CA ASP A 55 -2.51 7.12 2.28
C ASP A 55 -1.23 6.31 2.50
N ALA A 56 -1.20 5.06 2.06
CA ALA A 56 0.02 4.26 2.10
C ALA A 56 1.12 4.89 1.24
N CYS A 57 0.81 5.40 0.05
CA CYS A 57 1.77 6.12 -0.79
C CYS A 57 2.31 7.37 -0.09
N ALA A 58 1.45 8.15 0.55
CA ALA A 58 1.84 9.34 1.30
C ALA A 58 2.78 9.00 2.48
N ARG A 59 2.45 7.97 3.27
CA ARG A 59 3.33 7.49 4.35
C ARG A 59 4.69 7.02 3.83
N MET A 60 4.71 6.27 2.73
CA MET A 60 5.95 5.78 2.12
C MET A 60 6.86 6.92 1.64
N ALA A 61 6.28 8.02 1.18
CA ALA A 61 7.00 9.23 0.76
C ALA A 61 7.37 10.19 1.91
N GLY A 62 6.97 9.87 3.15
CA GLY A 62 7.24 10.70 4.32
C GLY A 62 6.33 11.92 4.45
N PHE A 63 5.21 11.96 3.74
CA PHE A 63 4.22 13.02 3.93
C PHE A 63 3.41 12.79 5.20
N PRO A 64 3.06 13.87 5.93
CA PRO A 64 2.10 13.76 7.02
C PRO A 64 0.77 13.28 6.46
N VAL A 65 0.31 12.11 6.92
CA VAL A 65 -1.04 11.62 6.65
C VAL A 65 -1.95 12.03 7.78
N GLU A 66 -3.12 12.54 7.43
CA GLU A 66 -4.17 12.77 8.39
C GLU A 66 -4.56 11.41 8.99
N PRO A 67 -4.55 11.23 10.32
CA PRO A 67 -4.96 9.97 10.90
C PRO A 67 -6.44 9.70 10.58
N PRO A 68 -6.83 8.43 10.33
CA PRO A 68 -8.22 8.09 10.04
C PRO A 68 -9.11 8.61 11.18
N ALA A 69 -10.32 9.07 10.83
CA ALA A 69 -11.19 9.85 11.72
C ALA A 69 -11.45 9.21 13.10
N GLY A 70 -11.28 7.89 13.24
CA GLY A 70 -11.40 7.15 14.51
C GLY A 70 -10.17 7.20 15.44
N ALA A 71 -8.97 7.57 14.97
CA ALA A 71 -7.76 7.56 15.79
C ALA A 71 -7.59 8.82 16.66
N ARG A 72 -8.30 9.91 16.35
CA ARG A 72 -8.26 11.17 17.10
C ARG A 72 -8.93 11.10 18.47
N ALA A 73 -9.86 10.17 18.67
CA ALA A 73 -10.62 10.03 19.91
C ALA A 73 -9.79 9.45 21.07
N SER A 74 -8.58 8.92 20.82
CA SER A 74 -7.79 8.22 21.85
C SER A 74 -6.64 9.05 22.44
N VAL A 75 -6.41 10.29 21.98
CA VAL A 75 -5.25 11.11 22.42
C VAL A 75 -5.60 12.13 23.52
N VAL A 76 -6.82 12.06 24.07
CA VAL A 76 -7.23 12.84 25.25
C VAL A 76 -7.43 11.85 26.40
N GLY A 77 -6.37 11.62 27.17
CA GLY A 77 -6.35 10.82 28.40
C GLY A 77 -5.26 11.33 29.32
#